data_AF-A0A4Q1ACF1-F1
#
_entry.id   AF-A0A4Q1ACF1-F1
#
_cell.length_a   1.000
_cell.length_b   1.000
_cell.length_c   1.000
_cell.angle_alpha   90.00
_cell.angle_beta   90.00
_cell.angle_gamma   90.00
#
_symmetry.space_group_name_H-M   'P 1'
#
loop_
_entity.id
_entity.type
_entity.pdbx_description
1 polymer ?
#
loop_
_entity_poly.entity_id
_entity_poly.type
_entity_poly.pdbx_seq_one_letter_code
_entity_poly.pdbx_strand_id
1 'polypeptide(L)' 'MTLPSLRKLEKDLGVNKTTLHNWKKTRPKLYNFILESYKQKELLNKNLQIMVKHKNKLEEEINFIKSKLH' A
#
# COMPACT_ATOMS: atom_id res chain seq x y z
N MET A 1 -0.42 6.78 -8.80
CA MET A 1 -0.31 5.34 -8.46
C MET A 1 0.89 4.82 -9.19
N THR A 2 1.92 4.37 -8.48
CA THR A 2 3.15 3.90 -9.13
C THR A 2 3.17 2.38 -9.11
N LEU A 3 3.27 1.77 -10.29
CA LEU A 3 3.50 0.33 -10.39
C LEU A 3 4.81 -0.01 -9.64
N PRO A 4 4.86 -1.14 -8.92
CA PRO A 4 6.10 -1.54 -8.25
C PRO A 4 7.21 -1.70 -9.29
N SER A 5 8.42 -1.25 -8.94
CA SER A 5 9.58 -1.46 -9.81
C SER A 5 9.85 -2.95 -9.98
N LEU A 6 10.43 -3.33 -11.11
CA LEU A 6 10.77 -4.72 -11.38
C LEU A 6 11.67 -5.31 -10.29
N ARG A 7 12.68 -4.54 -9.83
CA ARG A 7 13.57 -4.92 -8.73
C ARG A 7 12.82 -5.21 -7.43
N LYS A 8 11.77 -4.43 -7.14
CA LYS A 8 10.93 -4.65 -5.96
C LYS A 8 10.15 -5.95 -6.07
N LEU A 9 9.56 -6.22 -7.24
CA LEU A 9 8.88 -7.49 -7.51
C LEU A 9 9.82 -8.68 -7.39
N GLU A 10 11.04 -8.58 -7.95
CA GLU A 10 12.05 -9.64 -7.85
C GLU A 10 12.36 -9.99 -6.39
N LYS A 11 12.63 -8.95 -5.58
CA LYS A 11 12.96 -9.11 -4.16
C LYS A 11 11.77 -9.66 -3.37
N ASP A 12 10.60 -9.06 -3.50
CA ASP A 12 9.43 -9.40 -2.69
C ASP A 12 8.87 -10.79 -3.01
N LEU A 13 8.97 -11.22 -4.29
CA LEU A 13 8.47 -12.51 -4.75
C LEU A 13 9.54 -13.61 -4.74
N GLY A 14 10.80 -13.27 -4.46
CA GLY A 14 11.92 -14.22 -4.46
C GLY A 14 12.20 -14.81 -5.85
N VAL A 15 12.02 -14.03 -6.91
CA VAL A 15 12.20 -14.47 -8.31
C VAL A 15 13.13 -13.53 -9.07
N ASN A 16 13.72 -14.03 -10.16
CA ASN A 16 14.54 -13.20 -11.04
C ASN A 16 13.71 -12.53 -12.16
N LYS A 17 14.32 -11.54 -12.82
CA LYS A 17 13.78 -10.80 -13.96
C LYS A 17 13.24 -11.70 -15.06
N THR A 18 13.94 -12.79 -15.38
CA THR A 18 13.56 -13.71 -16.45
C THR A 18 12.24 -14.40 -16.10
N THR A 19 12.06 -14.85 -14.86
CA THR A 19 10.82 -15.44 -14.36
C THR A 19 9.66 -14.45 -14.46
N LEU A 20 9.86 -13.19 -14.04
CA LEU A 20 8.83 -12.16 -14.17
C LEU A 20 8.45 -11.90 -15.63
N HIS A 21 9.44 -11.84 -16.52
CA HIS A 21 9.20 -11.67 -17.96
C HIS A 21 8.42 -12.87 -18.54
N ASN A 22 8.80 -14.09 -18.13
CA ASN A 22 8.10 -15.31 -18.53
C ASN A 22 6.65 -15.31 -18.04
N TRP A 23 6.38 -14.89 -16.81
CA TRP A 23 5.02 -14.78 -16.30
C TRP A 23 4.21 -13.74 -17.07
N LYS A 24 4.80 -12.60 -17.42
CA LYS A 24 4.12 -11.59 -18.25
C LYS A 24 3.67 -12.16 -19.60
N LYS A 25 4.49 -13.03 -20.21
CA LYS A 25 4.20 -13.65 -21.53
C LYS A 25 3.28 -14.88 -21.44
N THR A 26 3.56 -15.79 -20.50
CA THR A 26 2.93 -17.13 -20.42
C THR A 26 1.78 -17.20 -19.42
N ARG A 27 1.75 -16.30 -18.43
CA ARG A 27 0.75 -16.24 -17.36
C ARG A 27 0.27 -14.79 -17.11
N PRO A 28 -0.23 -14.08 -18.14
CA PRO A 28 -0.54 -12.65 -18.04
C PRO A 28 -1.59 -12.34 -16.96
N LYS A 29 -2.56 -13.23 -16.73
CA LYS A 29 -3.56 -13.07 -15.67
C LYS A 29 -2.92 -13.06 -14.27
N LEU A 30 -1.98 -13.99 -14.01
CA LEU A 30 -1.23 -14.03 -12.75
C LEU A 30 -0.37 -12.78 -12.58
N TYR A 31 0.35 -12.39 -13.62
CA TYR A 31 1.20 -11.21 -13.60
C TYR A 31 0.39 -9.94 -13.29
N ASN A 32 -0.77 -9.77 -13.93
CA ASN A 32 -1.65 -8.64 -13.66
C ASN A 32 -2.26 -8.70 -12.26
N PHE A 33 -2.68 -9.87 -11.80
CA PHE A 33 -3.20 -10.05 -10.44
C PHE A 33 -2.16 -9.60 -9.39
N ILE A 34 -0.90 -10.00 -9.56
CA ILE A 34 0.21 -9.55 -8.71
C ILE A 34 0.30 -8.02 -8.76
N LEU A 35 0.39 -7.39 -9.93
CA LEU A 35 0.50 -5.93 -10.02
C LEU A 35 -0.69 -5.21 -9.36
N GLU A 36 -1.91 -5.70 -9.53
CA GLU A 36 -3.10 -5.11 -8.92
C GLU A 36 -3.07 -5.23 -7.39
N SER A 37 -2.63 -6.36 -6.84
CA SER A 37 -2.49 -6.52 -5.38
C SER A 37 -1.56 -5.46 -4.75
N TYR A 38 -0.48 -5.08 -5.46
CA TYR A 38 0.43 -4.03 -5.01
C TYR A 38 -0.23 -2.65 -5.03
N LYS A 39 -1.03 -2.36 -6.06
CA LYS A 39 -1.80 -1.10 -6.13
C LYS A 39 -2.82 -1.02 -5.00
N GLN A 40 -3.54 -2.11 -4.75
CA GLN A 40 -4.53 -2.20 -3.68
C GLN A 40 -3.88 -2.00 -2.30
N LYS A 41 -2.71 -2.62 -2.07
CA LYS A 41 -1.94 -2.42 -0.84
C LYS A 41 -1.50 -0.97 -0.65
N GLU A 42 -1.03 -0.30 -1.71
CA GLU A 42 -0.66 1.12 -1.65
C GLU A 42 -1.87 2.00 -1.30
N LEU A 43 -3.02 1.75 -1.93
CA LEU A 43 -4.26 2.46 -1.65
C LEU A 43 -4.72 2.25 -0.20
N LEU A 44 -4.67 1.00 0.29
CA LEU A 44 -5.03 0.68 1.67
C LEU A 44 -4.13 1.42 2.67
N ASN A 45 -2.83 1.47 2.41
CA ASN A 45 -1.89 2.21 3.26
C ASN A 45 -2.19 3.72 3.29
N LYS A 46 -2.54 4.32 2.15
CA LYS A 46 -2.93 5.74 2.09
C LYS A 46 -4.20 6.00 2.89
N ASN A 47 -5.21 5.16 2.71
CA ASN A 47 -6.47 5.27 3.45
C ASN A 47 -6.22 5.15 4.96
N LEU A 48 -5.37 4.19 5.37
CA LEU A 48 -4.98 4.03 6.77
C LEU A 48 -4.28 5.28 7.32
N GLN A 49 -3.35 5.87 6.58
CA GLN A 49 -2.68 7.11 7.00
C GLN A 49 -3.66 8.28 7.18
N ILE A 50 -4.66 8.40 6.29
CA ILE A 50 -5.72 9.40 6.42
C ILE A 50 -6.54 9.14 7.70
N MET A 51 -6.93 7.89 7.96
CA MET A 51 -7.67 7.52 9.17
C MET A 51 -6.88 7.83 10.44
N VAL A 52 -5.58 7.52 10.47
CA VAL A 52 -4.70 7.87 11.60
C VAL A 52 -4.64 9.38 11.80
N LYS A 53 -4.51 10.17 10.71
CA LYS A 53 -4.50 11.63 10.80
C LYS A 53 -5.82 12.17 11.37
N HIS A 54 -6.96 11.63 10.94
CA HIS A 54 -8.27 12.02 11.48
C HIS A 54 -8.41 11.64 12.96
N LYS A 55 -7.99 10.43 13.32
CA LYS A 55 -7.96 9.98 14.71
C LYS A 55 -7.16 10.95 15.60
N ASN A 56 -5.94 11.29 15.21
CA ASN A 56 -5.08 12.17 15.99
C ASN A 56 -5.69 13.56 16.19
N LYS A 57 -6.32 14.13 15.15
CA LYS A 57 -7.05 15.41 15.27
C LYS A 57 -8.20 15.34 16.28
N LEU A 58 -8.98 14.25 16.24
CA LEU A 58 -10.07 14.05 17.20
C LEU A 58 -9.53 13.92 18.63
N GLU A 59 -8.40 13.21 18.82
CA GLU A 59 -7.75 13.10 20.13
C GLU A 59 -7.23 14.47 20.64
N GLU A 60 -6.64 15.29 19.75
CA GLU A 60 -6.22 16.66 20.07
C GLU A 60 -7.41 17.52 20.51
N GLU A 61 -8.52 17.48 19.77
CA GLU A 61 -9.74 18.22 20.10
C GLU A 61 -10.36 17.77 21.43
N ILE A 62 -10.44 16.45 21.66
CA ILE A 62 -10.93 15.90 22.93
C ILE A 62 -10.07 16.37 24.10
N ASN A 63 -8.75 16.33 23.96
CA ASN A 63 -7.82 16.76 25.00
C ASN A 63 -7.92 18.27 25.27
N PHE A 64 -8.07 19.08 24.22
CA PHE A 64 -8.30 20.51 24.36
C PHE A 64 -9.58 20.81 25.13
N ILE A 65 -10.70 20.16 24.79
CA ILE A 65 -11.97 20.34 25.52
C ILE A 65 -11.83 19.92 26.98
N LYS A 66 -11.19 18.78 27.26
CA LYS A 66 -10.92 18.33 28.63
C LYS A 66 -10.10 19.34 29.43
N SER A 67 -9.11 19.97 28.82
CA SER A 67 -8.29 21.02 29.46
C SER A 67 -9.02 22.33 29.73
N LYS A 68 -10.19 22.56 29.10
CA LYS A 68 -11.03 23.75 29.30
C LYS A 68 -12.16 23.52 30.32
N LEU A 69 -12.51 22.26 30.58
CA LEU A 69 -13.53 21.87 31.55
C LEU A 69 -12.96 21.70 32.97
N HIS A 70 -11.63 21.61 33.09
CA HIS A 70 -10.87 21.66 34.35
C HIS A 70 -10.20 23.02 34.51
#